data_AF-A0A533V1Z0-F1
#
_entry.id   AF-A0A533V1Z0-F1
#
_cell.length_a   1.000
_cell.length_b   1.000
_cell.length_c   1.000
_cell.angle_alpha   90.00
_cell.angle_beta   90.00
_cell.angle_gamma   90.00
#
_symmetry.space_group_name_H-M   'P 1'
#
loop_
_entity.id
_entity.type
_entity.pdbx_description
1 polymer ?
#
loop_
_entity_poly.entity_id
_entity_poly.type
_entity_poly.pdbx_seq_one_letter_code
_entity_poly.pdbx_strand_id
1 'polypeptide(L)'
;MSIKMIDINHASFNDAADWWRNEVGVNPIPACTRNKRPKVEWKQFQDKPIPPELHDLWKKEGMFNDGIMIIVGKTWHNDRKKGLYLIALDFDNKLGSDEFCTANSTESLEELAGSMLIEQHADEARAHIYFYSKRPYKKLNRTSDSKVPQIEIKGTGEHGLMCVTPSPHKNGTNYEIIGDSSAFVDQFQIHDNIDKHIDSILSKYDIPYLFKSNNGDKNRNNNATDGFFKFNPDEKIKKGSRHNFLIKYANSLIRRLRKSTPLDAIEISVEYMNKTYFEEPLPDKEVEQIFNDCMDFISKQIDEEKDQVISSFPEIANNIHYQLSKMPPKYIIAFKDIKQVTEVTIKPKSKEKGGSSINTLYLFDNTTYLACIPTRIVRHKNPLAFLQTTQKYTMTFTDKAGEKHTFSQKTLAEIVQQLRDLGKVLSDGADKALNALLQTYIENKFIEDNEETDYIGFFKDKDKWYYFCK
;
A
#
# COMPACT_ATOMS: atom_id res chain seq x y z
N MET A 1 24.44 0.21 -20.77
CA MET A 1 25.10 -1.06 -21.14
C MET A 1 24.03 -2.13 -21.08
N SER A 2 23.79 -2.86 -22.17
CA SER A 2 22.88 -4.02 -22.17
C SER A 2 23.57 -5.11 -21.36
N ILE A 3 23.09 -5.39 -20.15
CA ILE A 3 23.52 -6.55 -19.37
C ILE A 3 23.13 -7.77 -20.20
N LYS A 4 24.09 -8.64 -20.52
CA LYS A 4 23.77 -9.95 -21.12
C LYS A 4 22.81 -10.64 -20.16
N MET A 5 21.60 -10.95 -20.60
CA MET A 5 20.69 -11.78 -19.82
C MET A 5 21.38 -13.12 -19.59
N ILE A 6 21.82 -13.35 -18.36
CA ILE A 6 22.34 -14.64 -17.94
C ILE A 6 21.12 -15.51 -17.65
N ASP A 7 21.00 -16.62 -18.36
CA ASP A 7 20.10 -17.68 -17.96
C ASP A 7 20.64 -18.30 -16.66
N ILE A 8 20.12 -17.81 -15.53
CA ILE A 8 20.59 -18.13 -14.20
C ILE A 8 20.44 -19.63 -13.86
N ASN A 9 19.48 -20.32 -14.47
CA ASN A 9 19.24 -21.75 -14.27
C ASN A 9 20.38 -22.61 -14.84
N HIS A 10 21.10 -22.10 -15.84
CA HIS A 10 22.21 -22.78 -16.52
C HIS A 10 23.55 -22.07 -16.37
N ALA A 11 23.61 -21.03 -15.54
CA ALA A 11 24.82 -20.28 -15.24
C ALA A 11 25.84 -21.13 -14.47
N SER A 12 27.12 -20.79 -14.60
CA SER A 12 28.13 -21.35 -13.69
C SER A 12 27.83 -20.89 -12.26
N PHE A 13 28.24 -21.67 -11.25
CA PHE A 13 28.02 -21.27 -9.86
C PHE A 13 28.68 -19.93 -9.50
N ASN A 14 29.80 -19.60 -10.15
CA ASN A 14 30.45 -18.31 -9.96
C ASN A 14 29.61 -17.16 -10.56
N ASP A 15 29.09 -17.33 -11.77
CA ASP A 15 28.23 -16.34 -12.42
C ASP A 15 26.91 -16.18 -11.65
N ALA A 16 26.34 -17.27 -11.14
CA ALA A 16 25.15 -17.23 -10.32
C ALA A 16 25.40 -16.56 -8.96
N ALA A 17 26.55 -16.79 -8.34
CA ALA A 17 26.95 -16.09 -7.12
C ALA A 17 27.13 -14.58 -7.38
N ASP A 18 27.70 -14.20 -8.53
CA ASP A 18 27.78 -12.81 -8.97
C ASP A 18 26.41 -12.19 -9.24
N TRP A 19 25.47 -12.95 -9.81
CA TRP A 19 24.10 -12.49 -10.04
C TRP A 19 23.35 -12.23 -8.73
N TRP A 20 23.36 -13.18 -7.78
CA TRP A 20 22.76 -12.99 -6.46
C TRP A 20 23.42 -11.82 -5.70
N ARG A 21 24.73 -11.66 -5.87
CA ARG A 21 25.46 -10.53 -5.30
C ARG A 21 25.03 -9.21 -5.93
N ASN A 22 25.28 -9.03 -7.23
CA ASN A 22 25.27 -7.73 -7.88
C ASN A 22 23.88 -7.35 -8.40
N GLU A 23 23.11 -8.31 -8.90
CA GLU A 23 21.78 -8.06 -9.46
C GLU A 23 20.70 -8.11 -8.39
N VAL A 24 20.69 -9.14 -7.53
CA VAL A 24 19.73 -9.21 -6.43
C VAL A 24 20.16 -8.33 -5.23
N GLY A 25 21.46 -8.17 -5.02
CA GLY A 25 22.00 -7.25 -4.01
C GLY A 25 22.30 -7.89 -2.66
N VAL A 26 22.36 -9.22 -2.53
CA VAL A 26 22.50 -9.92 -1.23
C VAL A 26 23.86 -10.60 -1.06
N ASN A 27 24.14 -11.14 0.13
CA ASN A 27 25.40 -11.84 0.42
C ASN A 27 25.30 -13.32 -0.01
N PRO A 28 25.95 -13.77 -1.09
CA PRO A 28 26.09 -15.18 -1.41
C PRO A 28 27.14 -15.85 -0.51
N ILE A 29 26.85 -17.07 -0.08
CA ILE A 29 27.65 -17.89 0.82
C ILE A 29 27.94 -19.22 0.11
N PRO A 30 29.21 -19.62 -0.07
CA PRO A 30 29.54 -20.91 -0.64
C PRO A 30 29.05 -22.03 0.27
N ALA A 31 28.40 -23.04 -0.32
CA ALA A 31 27.74 -24.09 0.43
C ALA A 31 27.88 -25.45 -0.25
N CYS A 32 27.63 -26.51 0.52
CA CYS A 32 27.24 -27.81 0.01
C CYS A 32 25.72 -27.94 0.17
N THR A 33 24.96 -27.59 -0.87
CA THR A 33 23.49 -27.44 -0.78
C THR A 33 22.78 -28.79 -0.70
N ARG A 34 23.36 -29.87 -1.23
CA ARG A 34 22.85 -31.25 -1.05
C ARG A 34 22.68 -31.63 0.43
N ASN A 35 23.58 -31.15 1.27
CA ASN A 35 23.57 -31.37 2.72
C ASN A 35 23.08 -30.15 3.50
N LYS A 36 22.67 -29.08 2.81
CA LYS A 36 22.29 -27.78 3.37
C LYS A 36 23.31 -27.24 4.39
N ARG A 37 24.62 -27.28 4.05
CA ARG A 37 25.71 -26.79 4.93
C ARG A 37 26.53 -25.66 4.27
N PRO A 38 26.69 -24.49 4.91
CA PRO A 38 27.64 -23.49 4.44
C PRO A 38 29.07 -23.99 4.62
N LYS A 39 29.97 -23.57 3.72
CA LYS A 39 31.41 -23.91 3.76
C LYS A 39 32.23 -22.92 4.60
N VAL A 40 31.63 -21.80 4.98
CA VAL A 40 32.27 -20.70 5.73
C VAL A 40 31.38 -20.24 6.87
N GLU A 41 32.00 -19.64 7.89
CA GLU A 41 31.27 -18.94 8.94
C GLU A 41 30.57 -17.71 8.38
N TRP A 42 29.24 -17.76 8.36
CA TRP A 42 28.41 -16.79 7.64
C TRP A 42 27.71 -15.79 8.54
N LYS A 43 27.52 -16.10 9.84
CA LYS A 43 26.78 -15.25 10.78
C LYS A 43 27.35 -13.83 10.87
N GLN A 44 28.66 -13.71 10.72
CA GLN A 44 29.30 -12.40 10.67
C GLN A 44 28.76 -11.54 9.52
N PHE A 45 28.28 -12.10 8.41
CA PHE A 45 27.77 -11.34 7.25
C PHE A 45 26.25 -11.08 7.31
N GLN A 46 25.62 -11.25 8.47
CA GLN A 46 24.19 -10.96 8.66
C GLN A 46 23.88 -9.47 8.61
N ASP A 47 24.79 -8.63 9.11
CA ASP A 47 24.65 -7.19 9.25
C ASP A 47 25.75 -6.38 8.53
N LYS A 48 26.62 -7.06 7.77
CA LYS A 48 27.66 -6.43 6.95
C LYS A 48 27.79 -7.06 5.56
N PRO A 49 28.20 -6.28 4.55
CA PRO A 49 28.49 -6.81 3.22
C PRO A 49 29.69 -7.76 3.26
N ILE A 50 29.68 -8.80 2.43
CA ILE A 50 30.89 -9.56 2.09
C ILE A 50 31.80 -8.64 1.24
N PRO A 51 33.09 -8.47 1.60
CA PRO A 51 34.05 -7.70 0.81
C PRO A 51 34.22 -8.29 -0.61
N PRO A 52 34.33 -7.45 -1.67
CA PRO A 52 34.52 -7.93 -3.03
C PRO A 52 35.71 -8.88 -3.18
N GLU A 53 36.83 -8.58 -2.51
CA GLU A 53 38.06 -9.38 -2.58
C GLU A 53 37.85 -10.80 -2.01
N LEU A 54 37.04 -10.91 -0.95
CA LEU A 54 36.72 -12.19 -0.34
C LEU A 54 35.78 -13.01 -1.24
N HIS A 55 34.80 -12.37 -1.86
CA HIS A 55 33.90 -13.02 -2.81
C HIS A 55 34.66 -13.52 -4.05
N ASP A 56 35.57 -12.71 -4.60
CA ASP A 56 36.41 -13.10 -5.73
C ASP A 56 37.40 -14.21 -5.38
N LEU A 57 37.93 -14.22 -4.16
CA LEU A 57 38.75 -15.33 -3.65
C LEU A 57 37.96 -16.64 -3.63
N TRP A 58 36.74 -16.64 -3.09
CA TRP A 58 35.88 -17.83 -3.06
C TRP A 58 35.55 -18.35 -4.46
N LYS A 59 35.31 -17.47 -5.43
CA LYS A 59 35.12 -17.86 -6.84
C LYS A 59 36.38 -18.51 -7.43
N LYS A 60 37.55 -17.90 -7.20
CA LYS A 60 38.85 -18.41 -7.68
C LYS A 60 39.19 -19.77 -7.10
N GLU A 61 38.86 -20.00 -5.82
CA GLU A 61 39.06 -21.27 -5.12
C GLU A 61 37.97 -22.32 -5.42
N GLY A 62 36.98 -21.98 -6.27
CA GLY A 62 35.89 -22.90 -6.61
C GLY A 62 34.98 -23.23 -5.44
N MET A 63 34.88 -22.36 -4.43
CA MET A 63 34.11 -22.65 -3.22
C MET A 63 32.61 -22.80 -3.49
N PHE A 64 32.09 -22.15 -4.53
CA PHE A 64 30.68 -22.23 -4.95
C PHE A 64 30.35 -23.51 -5.75
N ASN A 65 31.32 -24.37 -6.08
CA ASN A 65 31.12 -25.54 -6.95
C ASN A 65 30.09 -26.58 -6.44
N ASP A 66 29.76 -26.57 -5.15
CA ASP A 66 28.77 -27.46 -4.54
C ASP A 66 27.45 -26.77 -4.18
N GLY A 67 27.27 -25.54 -4.67
CA GLY A 67 26.08 -24.73 -4.50
C GLY A 67 26.31 -23.44 -3.71
N ILE A 68 25.24 -22.66 -3.69
CA ILE A 68 25.15 -21.30 -3.19
C ILE A 68 24.02 -21.25 -2.17
N MET A 69 24.30 -20.57 -1.07
CA MET A 69 23.29 -20.09 -0.16
C MET A 69 23.28 -18.57 -0.15
N ILE A 70 22.16 -17.94 0.19
CA ILE A 70 22.11 -16.49 0.39
C ILE A 70 21.67 -16.14 1.80
N ILE A 71 22.16 -15.01 2.29
CA ILE A 71 21.60 -14.33 3.45
C ILE A 71 20.53 -13.36 2.94
N VAL A 72 19.27 -13.68 3.23
CA VAL A 72 18.12 -12.80 2.95
C VAL A 72 18.03 -11.70 4.01
N GLY A 73 17.32 -10.61 3.74
CA GLY A 73 17.28 -9.42 4.57
C GLY A 73 17.93 -8.24 3.85
N LYS A 74 18.68 -7.41 4.59
CA LYS A 74 19.20 -6.15 4.04
C LYS A 74 20.05 -6.38 2.79
N THR A 75 19.82 -5.57 1.76
CA THR A 75 20.60 -5.55 0.53
C THR A 75 21.83 -4.62 0.66
N TRP A 76 22.89 -4.98 -0.04
CA TRP A 76 24.21 -4.36 0.10
C TRP A 76 24.84 -3.93 -1.21
N HIS A 77 24.81 -4.79 -2.24
CA HIS A 77 25.73 -4.68 -3.37
C HIS A 77 25.09 -4.10 -4.64
N ASN A 78 23.78 -3.91 -4.65
CA ASN A 78 23.08 -3.25 -5.75
C ASN A 78 22.61 -1.86 -5.31
N ASP A 79 23.15 -0.81 -5.93
CA ASP A 79 22.83 0.57 -5.57
C ASP A 79 21.35 0.92 -5.75
N ARG A 80 20.67 0.35 -6.76
CA ARG A 80 19.22 0.56 -6.99
C ARG A 80 18.37 0.02 -5.84
N LYS A 81 18.89 -0.98 -5.12
CA LYS A 81 18.16 -1.73 -4.11
C LYS A 81 18.63 -1.42 -2.69
N LYS A 82 19.61 -0.51 -2.54
CA LYS A 82 20.22 -0.17 -1.25
C LYS A 82 19.18 0.37 -0.26
N GLY A 83 19.21 -0.13 0.97
CA GLY A 83 18.24 0.24 2.00
C GLY A 83 16.93 -0.56 1.96
N LEU A 84 16.78 -1.48 0.99
CA LEU A 84 15.69 -2.45 0.96
C LEU A 84 16.09 -3.75 1.66
N TYR A 85 15.08 -4.59 1.86
CA TYR A 85 15.19 -5.93 2.42
C TYR A 85 14.66 -6.93 1.40
N LEU A 86 15.48 -7.92 1.04
CA LEU A 86 15.03 -9.10 0.33
C LEU A 86 14.34 -10.03 1.34
N ILE A 87 13.05 -10.23 1.19
CA ILE A 87 12.26 -11.15 1.99
C ILE A 87 12.16 -12.47 1.24
N ALA A 88 12.24 -13.58 1.98
CA ALA A 88 11.98 -14.92 1.46
C ALA A 88 10.80 -15.56 2.18
N LEU A 89 9.90 -16.13 1.37
CA LEU A 89 8.87 -17.08 1.81
C LEU A 89 9.34 -18.47 1.38
N ASP A 90 9.33 -19.41 2.32
CA ASP A 90 9.63 -20.83 2.07
C ASP A 90 8.35 -21.63 2.29
N PHE A 91 7.82 -22.20 1.20
CA PHE A 91 6.61 -23.02 1.21
C PHE A 91 7.00 -24.50 1.19
N ASP A 92 6.66 -25.22 2.26
CA ASP A 92 6.98 -26.65 2.40
C ASP A 92 5.84 -27.58 1.95
N ASN A 93 4.65 -27.04 1.66
CA ASN A 93 3.51 -27.78 1.12
C ASN A 93 2.69 -26.97 0.10
N LYS A 94 2.01 -27.73 -0.79
CA LYS A 94 1.14 -27.21 -1.86
C LYS A 94 0.02 -26.30 -1.35
N LEU A 95 -0.53 -26.61 -0.17
CA LEU A 95 -1.57 -25.78 0.45
C LEU A 95 -1.06 -24.35 0.75
N GLY A 96 0.20 -24.20 1.16
CA GLY A 96 0.79 -22.90 1.41
C GLY A 96 0.91 -22.06 0.15
N SER A 97 1.40 -22.64 -0.95
CA SER A 97 1.48 -21.95 -2.23
C SER A 97 0.10 -21.66 -2.82
N ASP A 98 -0.87 -22.59 -2.72
CA ASP A 98 -2.23 -22.41 -3.24
C ASP A 98 -3.00 -21.30 -2.53
N GLU A 99 -2.90 -21.23 -1.20
CA GLU A 99 -3.47 -20.12 -0.43
C GLU A 99 -2.80 -18.78 -0.77
N PHE A 100 -1.49 -18.80 -1.04
CA PHE A 100 -0.77 -17.60 -1.48
C PHE A 100 -1.22 -17.13 -2.86
N CYS A 101 -1.34 -18.02 -3.84
CA CYS A 101 -1.90 -17.71 -5.16
C CYS A 101 -3.32 -17.14 -5.04
N THR A 102 -4.18 -17.83 -4.26
CA THR A 102 -5.56 -17.40 -4.03
C THR A 102 -5.62 -16.00 -3.43
N ALA A 103 -4.77 -15.69 -2.44
CA ALA A 103 -4.72 -14.37 -1.81
C ALA A 103 -4.23 -13.27 -2.77
N ASN A 104 -3.43 -13.63 -3.78
CA ASN A 104 -2.95 -12.71 -4.82
C ASN A 104 -3.82 -12.75 -6.08
N SER A 105 -4.93 -13.49 -6.08
CA SER A 105 -5.83 -13.67 -7.23
C SER A 105 -5.12 -14.19 -8.48
N THR A 106 -4.18 -15.12 -8.31
CA THR A 106 -3.50 -15.84 -9.41
C THR A 106 -3.83 -17.33 -9.39
N GLU A 107 -3.75 -17.99 -10.55
CA GLU A 107 -3.97 -19.44 -10.66
C GLU A 107 -2.69 -20.24 -10.36
N SER A 108 -1.52 -19.62 -10.57
CA SER A 108 -0.21 -20.23 -10.38
C SER A 108 0.80 -19.28 -9.72
N LEU A 109 1.90 -19.83 -9.20
CA LEU A 109 3.03 -19.03 -8.72
C LEU A 109 3.78 -18.36 -9.88
N GLU A 110 3.76 -18.97 -11.06
CA GLU A 110 4.47 -18.45 -12.24
C GLU A 110 3.86 -17.14 -12.75
N GLU A 111 2.56 -16.92 -12.54
CA GLU A 111 1.90 -15.62 -12.79
C GLU A 111 2.42 -14.49 -11.89
N LEU A 112 3.05 -14.80 -10.76
CA LEU A 112 3.67 -13.81 -9.88
C LEU A 112 5.11 -13.47 -10.31
N ALA A 113 5.68 -14.24 -11.25
CA ALA A 113 7.03 -14.04 -11.75
C ALA A 113 7.19 -12.67 -12.40
N GLY A 114 8.31 -12.02 -12.12
CA GLY A 114 8.64 -10.66 -12.57
C GLY A 114 8.32 -9.59 -11.53
N SER A 115 7.23 -9.72 -10.77
CA SER A 115 6.99 -8.90 -9.56
C SER A 115 7.72 -9.46 -8.33
N MET A 116 7.89 -10.78 -8.31
CA MET A 116 8.61 -11.58 -7.32
C MET A 116 9.52 -12.55 -8.06
N LEU A 117 10.57 -13.02 -7.39
CA LEU A 117 11.43 -14.09 -7.88
C LEU A 117 10.91 -15.40 -7.32
N ILE A 118 10.53 -16.31 -8.20
CA ILE A 118 9.97 -17.59 -7.82
C ILE A 118 10.98 -18.68 -8.15
N GLU A 119 11.36 -19.45 -7.15
CA GLU A 119 12.17 -20.64 -7.31
C GLU A 119 11.33 -21.83 -6.89
N GLN A 120 11.06 -22.73 -7.83
CA GLN A 120 10.26 -23.91 -7.56
C GLN A 120 11.13 -25.15 -7.64
N HIS A 121 10.93 -26.06 -6.70
CA HIS A 121 11.57 -27.35 -6.76
C HIS A 121 10.93 -28.20 -7.86
N ALA A 122 11.63 -29.27 -8.28
CA ALA A 122 11.02 -30.34 -9.10
C ALA A 122 9.77 -30.98 -8.44
N ASP A 123 9.59 -30.77 -7.12
CA ASP A 123 8.34 -31.01 -6.41
C ASP A 123 7.53 -29.71 -6.41
N GLU A 124 6.52 -29.61 -7.26
CA GLU A 124 5.66 -28.42 -7.42
C GLU A 124 4.95 -28.01 -6.11
N ALA A 125 4.93 -28.87 -5.11
CA ALA A 125 4.39 -28.56 -3.78
C ALA A 125 5.27 -27.60 -2.97
N ARG A 126 6.52 -27.35 -3.37
CA ARG A 126 7.47 -26.51 -2.63
C ARG A 126 8.06 -25.41 -3.47
N ALA A 127 8.14 -24.22 -2.90
CA ALA A 127 8.68 -23.06 -3.58
C ALA A 127 9.34 -22.10 -2.59
N HIS A 128 10.38 -21.43 -3.06
CA HIS A 128 10.88 -20.20 -2.46
C HIS A 128 10.36 -19.01 -3.27
N ILE A 129 9.87 -17.99 -2.57
CA ILE A 129 9.48 -16.72 -3.18
C ILE A 129 10.32 -15.61 -2.57
N TYR A 130 10.93 -14.79 -3.41
CA TYR A 130 11.70 -13.63 -2.98
C TYR A 130 11.10 -12.33 -3.51
N PHE A 131 11.09 -11.30 -2.66
CA PHE A 131 10.64 -9.96 -3.04
C PHE A 131 11.32 -8.89 -2.19
N TYR A 132 11.26 -7.63 -2.65
CA TYR A 132 11.81 -6.50 -1.91
C TYR A 132 10.77 -5.82 -1.04
N SER A 133 11.20 -5.35 0.12
CA SER A 133 10.42 -4.55 1.06
C SER A 133 11.28 -3.40 1.60
N LYS A 134 10.67 -2.26 1.97
CA LYS A 134 11.35 -1.16 2.65
C LYS A 134 11.65 -1.48 4.11
N ARG A 135 10.97 -2.48 4.67
CA ARG A 135 11.13 -2.92 6.06
C ARG A 135 11.41 -4.42 6.15
N PRO A 136 12.16 -4.89 7.16
CA PRO A 136 12.30 -6.32 7.39
C PRO A 136 10.96 -6.92 7.81
N TYR A 137 10.75 -8.18 7.46
CA TYR A 137 9.57 -8.93 7.91
C TYR A 137 9.89 -9.74 9.16
N LYS A 138 8.90 -9.84 10.06
CA LYS A 138 8.98 -10.66 11.28
C LYS A 138 9.19 -12.11 10.88
N LYS A 139 10.06 -12.83 11.60
CA LYS A 139 10.22 -14.27 11.40
C LYS A 139 8.90 -14.99 11.62
N LEU A 140 8.56 -15.88 10.71
CA LEU A 140 7.59 -16.94 10.93
C LEU A 140 8.33 -18.26 10.80
N ASN A 141 8.23 -19.14 11.79
CA ASN A 141 8.68 -20.52 11.63
C ASN A 141 7.53 -21.33 11.06
N ARG A 142 7.82 -22.27 10.17
CA ARG A 142 6.82 -23.20 9.64
C ARG A 142 6.13 -24.00 10.75
N THR A 143 4.86 -24.33 10.51
CA THR A 143 4.13 -25.33 11.28
C THR A 143 4.52 -26.74 10.82
N SER A 144 4.41 -27.73 11.71
CA SER A 144 4.68 -29.14 11.38
C SER A 144 3.43 -29.92 10.96
N ASP A 145 2.25 -29.32 11.06
CA ASP A 145 0.99 -29.95 10.66
C ASP A 145 0.83 -29.85 9.14
N SER A 146 0.60 -30.98 8.47
CA SER A 146 0.43 -31.03 7.01
C SER A 146 -0.94 -30.55 6.53
N LYS A 147 -1.92 -30.41 7.44
CA LYS A 147 -3.29 -29.97 7.14
C LYS A 147 -3.47 -28.46 7.06
N VAL A 148 -2.40 -27.71 7.32
CA VAL A 148 -2.39 -26.25 7.33
C VAL A 148 -1.28 -25.73 6.40
N PRO A 149 -1.33 -24.46 5.97
CA PRO A 149 -0.24 -23.85 5.21
C PRO A 149 1.09 -23.93 5.96
N GLN A 150 2.12 -24.52 5.34
CA GLN A 150 3.48 -24.60 5.88
C GLN A 150 4.33 -23.51 5.23
N ILE A 151 4.37 -22.35 5.88
CA ILE A 151 5.04 -21.15 5.40
C ILE A 151 6.12 -20.73 6.41
N GLU A 152 7.37 -20.57 5.98
CA GLU A 152 8.42 -19.89 6.72
C GLU A 152 8.66 -18.49 6.15
N ILE A 153 8.93 -17.49 7.01
CA ILE A 153 9.30 -16.13 6.58
C ILE A 153 10.68 -15.79 7.11
N LYS A 154 11.58 -15.39 6.21
CA LYS A 154 12.93 -14.93 6.51
C LYS A 154 13.15 -13.54 5.91
N GLY A 155 13.67 -12.58 6.69
CA GLY A 155 13.74 -11.18 6.22
C GLY A 155 14.64 -10.21 7.00
N THR A 156 15.39 -10.68 8.00
CA THR A 156 16.24 -9.82 8.85
C THR A 156 17.74 -10.15 8.75
N GLY A 157 18.15 -11.16 7.97
CA GLY A 157 19.52 -11.70 7.99
C GLY A 157 19.75 -12.75 9.07
N GLU A 158 19.04 -12.66 10.20
CA GLU A 158 19.21 -13.54 11.35
C GLU A 158 18.51 -14.90 11.21
N HIS A 159 17.61 -15.01 10.23
CA HIS A 159 16.61 -16.09 10.15
C HIS A 159 17.10 -17.35 9.40
N GLY A 160 18.38 -17.41 9.06
CA GLY A 160 19.01 -18.54 8.37
C GLY A 160 19.36 -18.24 6.91
N LEU A 161 19.85 -19.27 6.24
CA LEU A 161 20.28 -19.22 4.84
C LEU A 161 19.23 -19.86 3.93
N MET A 162 19.12 -19.36 2.70
CA MET A 162 18.32 -19.97 1.63
C MET A 162 19.26 -20.64 0.64
N CYS A 163 19.04 -21.92 0.32
CA CYS A 163 19.65 -22.52 -0.88
C CYS A 163 18.97 -21.92 -2.10
N VAL A 164 19.72 -21.64 -3.16
CA VAL A 164 19.21 -20.93 -4.33
C VAL A 164 19.71 -21.53 -5.64
N THR A 165 19.02 -21.23 -6.71
CA THR A 165 19.37 -21.54 -8.10
C THR A 165 20.79 -21.08 -8.44
N PRO A 166 21.56 -21.88 -9.21
CA PRO A 166 21.23 -23.19 -9.79
C PRO A 166 21.73 -24.37 -8.93
N SER A 167 21.71 -24.23 -7.60
CA SER A 167 22.36 -25.18 -6.70
C SER A 167 21.77 -26.59 -6.76
N PRO A 168 22.55 -27.64 -6.49
CA PRO A 168 22.04 -29.00 -6.43
C PRO A 168 21.24 -29.24 -5.15
N HIS A 169 20.06 -29.83 -5.30
CA HIS A 169 19.22 -30.34 -4.21
C HIS A 169 19.61 -31.78 -3.85
N LYS A 170 19.15 -32.27 -2.68
CA LYS A 170 19.54 -33.59 -2.14
C LYS A 170 19.17 -34.77 -3.04
N ASN A 171 18.07 -34.65 -3.79
CA ASN A 171 17.58 -35.67 -4.73
C ASN A 171 18.29 -35.66 -6.08
N GLY A 172 19.26 -34.77 -6.30
CA GLY A 172 20.01 -34.66 -7.55
C GLY A 172 19.43 -33.71 -8.59
N THR A 173 18.22 -33.17 -8.40
CA THR A 173 17.71 -32.05 -9.20
C THR A 173 18.32 -30.74 -8.72
N ASN A 174 18.23 -29.66 -9.51
CA ASN A 174 18.66 -28.34 -9.07
C ASN A 174 17.47 -27.53 -8.56
N TYR A 175 17.77 -26.47 -7.80
CA TYR A 175 16.83 -25.36 -7.61
C TYR A 175 16.75 -24.57 -8.92
N GLU A 176 15.54 -24.21 -9.34
CA GLU A 176 15.31 -23.54 -10.62
C GLU A 176 14.35 -22.36 -10.42
N ILE A 177 14.69 -21.23 -11.04
CA ILE A 177 13.81 -20.07 -11.12
C ILE A 177 12.82 -20.31 -12.26
N ILE A 178 11.54 -20.12 -11.97
CA ILE A 178 10.45 -20.18 -12.94
C ILE A 178 10.02 -18.76 -13.34
N GLY A 179 9.52 -18.61 -14.57
CA GLY A 179 9.22 -17.32 -15.17
C GLY A 179 10.44 -16.42 -15.44
N ASP A 180 10.17 -15.14 -15.71
CA ASP A 180 11.20 -14.18 -16.15
C ASP A 180 11.90 -13.48 -14.96
N SER A 181 13.12 -13.93 -14.65
CA SER A 181 13.97 -13.33 -13.62
C SER A 181 14.53 -11.95 -13.98
N SER A 182 14.52 -11.56 -15.26
CA SER A 182 15.03 -10.26 -15.70
C SER A 182 14.13 -9.12 -15.24
N ALA A 183 12.80 -9.31 -15.30
CA ALA A 183 11.82 -8.37 -14.79
C ALA A 183 11.98 -8.15 -13.27
N PHE A 184 12.27 -9.21 -12.52
CA PHE A 184 12.54 -9.12 -11.08
C PHE A 184 13.80 -8.31 -10.78
N VAL A 185 14.82 -8.34 -11.63
CA VAL A 185 16.07 -7.59 -11.41
C VAL A 185 15.92 -6.12 -11.83
N ASP A 186 15.32 -5.88 -12.99
CA ASP A 186 15.31 -4.57 -13.64
C ASP A 186 14.11 -3.69 -13.31
N GLN A 187 12.95 -4.29 -13.07
CA GLN A 187 11.68 -3.60 -12.80
C GLN A 187 11.13 -3.91 -11.41
N PHE A 188 12.00 -4.37 -10.51
CA PHE A 188 11.65 -4.90 -9.19
C PHE A 188 10.58 -4.05 -8.48
N GLN A 189 9.61 -4.73 -7.86
CA GLN A 189 8.54 -4.09 -7.11
C GLN A 189 8.79 -4.18 -5.60
N ILE A 190 8.26 -3.20 -4.87
CA ILE A 190 8.31 -3.16 -3.42
C ILE A 190 6.98 -3.66 -2.86
N HIS A 191 7.08 -4.67 -2.00
CA HIS A 191 5.96 -5.37 -1.38
C HIS A 191 6.02 -5.20 0.14
N ASP A 192 5.45 -4.10 0.65
CA ASP A 192 5.50 -3.77 2.09
C ASP A 192 4.37 -4.40 2.93
N ASN A 193 3.40 -5.08 2.30
CA ASN A 193 2.17 -5.58 2.96
C ASN A 193 1.93 -7.08 2.79
N ILE A 194 2.86 -7.85 2.22
CA ILE A 194 2.70 -9.29 2.03
C ILE A 194 2.63 -10.03 3.38
N ASP A 195 3.26 -9.51 4.44
CA ASP A 195 3.15 -10.09 5.78
C ASP A 195 1.70 -10.06 6.31
N LYS A 196 0.93 -9.01 5.98
CA LYS A 196 -0.52 -8.94 6.27
C LYS A 196 -1.30 -9.96 5.45
N HIS A 197 -0.91 -10.23 4.20
CA HIS A 197 -1.54 -11.27 3.38
C HIS A 197 -1.29 -12.66 3.97
N ILE A 198 -0.05 -12.94 4.39
CA ILE A 198 0.30 -14.20 5.06
C ILE A 198 -0.45 -14.32 6.40
N ASP A 199 -0.54 -13.26 7.20
CA ASP A 199 -1.31 -13.26 8.45
C ASP A 199 -2.80 -13.58 8.21
N SER A 200 -3.39 -13.06 7.12
CA SER A 200 -4.76 -13.37 6.70
C SER A 200 -4.93 -14.84 6.29
N ILE A 201 -3.99 -15.40 5.53
CA ILE A 201 -3.98 -16.82 5.17
C ILE A 201 -3.94 -17.68 6.44
N LEU A 202 -2.96 -17.43 7.31
CA LEU A 202 -2.72 -18.22 8.51
C LEU A 202 -3.87 -18.12 9.53
N SER A 203 -4.53 -16.96 9.60
CA SER A 203 -5.70 -16.75 10.45
C SER A 203 -6.90 -17.63 10.08
N LYS A 204 -7.02 -18.10 8.83
CA LYS A 204 -8.05 -19.09 8.44
C LYS A 204 -7.85 -20.44 9.12
N TYR A 205 -6.62 -20.71 9.56
CA TYR A 205 -6.18 -21.96 10.18
C TYR A 205 -5.81 -21.79 11.66
N ASP A 206 -6.21 -20.67 12.27
CA ASP A 206 -5.89 -20.31 13.66
C ASP A 206 -4.38 -20.29 13.99
N ILE A 207 -3.53 -19.98 13.00
CA ILE A 207 -2.07 -19.86 13.16
C ILE A 207 -1.70 -18.39 13.39
N PRO A 208 -1.14 -18.01 14.56
CA PRO A 208 -0.77 -16.63 14.84
C PRO A 208 0.57 -16.26 14.18
N TYR A 209 0.64 -15.10 13.50
CA TYR A 209 1.88 -14.58 12.94
C TYR A 209 2.22 -13.16 13.42
N LEU A 210 1.54 -12.14 12.92
CA LEU A 210 1.82 -10.74 13.28
C LEU A 210 1.32 -10.46 14.70
N PHE A 211 0.11 -10.94 15.01
CA PHE A 211 -0.50 -10.83 16.32
C PHE A 211 -0.29 -12.13 17.10
N LYS A 212 0.72 -12.15 17.99
CA LYS A 212 0.81 -13.22 19.00
C LYS A 212 -0.34 -13.07 19.97
N SER A 213 -1.13 -14.12 20.15
CA SER A 213 -2.00 -14.27 21.32
C SER A 213 -1.12 -14.37 22.57
N ASN A 214 -0.69 -13.24 23.11
CA ASN A 214 -0.30 -13.21 24.52
C ASN A 214 -1.57 -13.45 25.33
N ASN A 215 -1.58 -14.51 26.14
CA ASN A 215 -2.61 -14.79 27.14
C ASN A 215 -2.68 -13.66 28.18
N GLY A 216 -3.21 -12.50 27.78
CA GLY A 216 -3.29 -11.29 28.60
C GLY A 216 -4.00 -10.12 27.94
N ASP A 217 -3.97 -9.98 26.61
CA ASP A 217 -4.60 -8.85 25.93
C ASP A 217 -5.95 -9.23 25.29
N LYS A 218 -7.01 -8.64 25.82
CA LYS A 218 -8.40 -8.80 25.38
C LYS A 218 -8.75 -8.05 24.09
N ASN A 219 -7.78 -7.63 23.28
CA ASN A 219 -8.03 -6.93 22.02
C ASN A 219 -7.62 -7.78 20.82
N ARG A 220 -8.55 -8.64 20.38
CA ARG A 220 -8.43 -9.40 19.13
C ARG A 220 -8.72 -8.47 17.95
N ASN A 221 -7.67 -7.99 17.28
CA ASN A 221 -7.76 -7.41 15.95
C ASN A 221 -8.14 -8.50 14.93
N ASN A 222 -9.44 -8.63 14.65
CA ASN A 222 -9.98 -9.56 13.66
C ASN A 222 -9.91 -8.94 12.25
N ASN A 223 -8.80 -9.12 11.55
CA ASN A 223 -8.75 -8.89 10.11
C ASN A 223 -9.35 -10.09 9.37
N ALA A 224 -10.49 -9.90 8.70
CA ALA A 224 -11.01 -10.86 7.72
C ALA A 224 -11.61 -10.16 6.49
N THR A 225 -11.00 -10.49 5.33
CA THR A 225 -11.60 -10.79 4.01
C THR A 225 -12.54 -9.78 3.33
N ASP A 226 -12.18 -9.42 2.09
CA ASP A 226 -13.06 -8.83 1.05
C ASP A 226 -14.14 -9.80 0.52
N GLY A 227 -14.25 -11.00 1.08
CA GLY A 227 -15.31 -11.96 0.77
C GLY A 227 -16.58 -11.70 1.58
N PHE A 228 -17.73 -12.00 0.99
CA PHE A 228 -19.02 -12.06 1.67
C PHE A 228 -18.86 -12.88 2.96
N PHE A 229 -19.07 -12.27 4.14
CA PHE A 229 -19.04 -13.00 5.40
C PHE A 229 -20.18 -14.03 5.38
N LYS A 230 -19.82 -15.31 5.19
CA LYS A 230 -20.75 -16.42 5.14
C LYS A 230 -20.88 -17.01 6.56
N PHE A 231 -22.11 -17.10 7.03
CA PHE A 231 -22.45 -17.83 8.24
C PHE A 231 -23.69 -18.70 7.95
N ASN A 232 -23.82 -19.81 8.66
CA ASN A 232 -24.98 -20.68 8.56
C ASN A 232 -26.11 -20.09 9.44
N PRO A 233 -27.24 -19.64 8.88
CA PRO A 233 -28.34 -19.07 9.66
C PRO A 233 -29.06 -20.11 10.52
N ASP A 234 -28.89 -21.41 10.22
CA ASP A 234 -29.54 -22.51 10.94
C ASP A 234 -28.83 -22.86 12.26
N GLU A 235 -27.63 -22.32 12.50
CA GLU A 235 -26.83 -22.57 13.70
C GLU A 235 -26.70 -21.31 14.55
N LYS A 236 -26.99 -21.43 15.84
CA LYS A 236 -26.77 -20.35 16.82
C LYS A 236 -25.28 -20.19 17.13
N ILE A 237 -24.84 -18.93 17.23
CA ILE A 237 -23.45 -18.60 17.59
C ILE A 237 -23.23 -18.75 19.09
N LYS A 238 -22.26 -19.61 19.44
CA LYS A 238 -21.95 -20.02 20.82
C LYS A 238 -21.21 -18.95 21.63
N LYS A 239 -21.40 -18.99 22.96
CA LYS A 239 -20.92 -18.00 23.95
C LYS A 239 -19.45 -17.56 23.79
N GLY A 240 -18.55 -18.44 23.35
CA GLY A 240 -17.11 -18.18 23.17
C GLY A 240 -16.69 -17.53 21.84
N SER A 241 -17.59 -17.46 20.85
CA SER A 241 -17.26 -17.00 19.49
C SER A 241 -17.90 -15.66 19.13
N ARG A 242 -18.89 -15.20 19.91
CA ARG A 242 -19.77 -14.05 19.66
C ARG A 242 -19.05 -12.75 19.35
N HIS A 243 -18.11 -12.35 20.21
CA HIS A 243 -17.38 -11.08 20.08
C HIS A 243 -16.61 -11.00 18.75
N ASN A 244 -15.80 -12.03 18.46
CA ASN A 244 -15.05 -12.10 17.21
C ASN A 244 -15.95 -12.22 15.99
N PHE A 245 -17.05 -12.96 16.10
CA PHE A 245 -18.03 -13.11 15.03
C PHE A 245 -18.65 -11.76 14.68
N LEU A 246 -19.08 -11.00 15.70
CA LEU A 246 -19.75 -9.72 15.49
C LEU A 246 -18.79 -8.69 14.88
N ILE A 247 -17.51 -8.67 15.30
CA ILE A 247 -16.48 -7.83 14.67
C ILE A 247 -16.31 -8.19 13.19
N LYS A 248 -16.18 -9.48 12.85
CA LYS A 248 -16.01 -9.92 11.45
C LYS A 248 -17.24 -9.55 10.60
N TYR A 249 -18.43 -9.72 11.16
CA TYR A 249 -19.68 -9.36 10.51
C TYR A 249 -19.80 -7.84 10.29
N ALA A 250 -19.54 -7.04 11.33
CA ALA A 250 -19.58 -5.58 11.28
C ALA A 250 -18.56 -5.02 10.28
N ASN A 251 -17.31 -5.48 10.32
CA ASN A 251 -16.29 -5.10 9.34
C ASN A 251 -16.72 -5.41 7.89
N SER A 252 -17.29 -6.59 7.64
CA SER A 252 -17.77 -6.98 6.31
C SER A 252 -18.92 -6.08 5.83
N LEU A 253 -19.90 -5.81 6.72
CA LEU A 253 -21.03 -4.94 6.41
C LEU A 253 -20.60 -3.51 6.13
N ILE A 254 -19.79 -2.92 7.02
CA ILE A 254 -19.32 -1.54 6.89
C ILE A 254 -18.52 -1.40 5.58
N ARG A 255 -17.62 -2.34 5.26
CA ARG A 255 -16.87 -2.30 4.00
C ARG A 255 -17.76 -2.32 2.76
N ARG A 256 -18.79 -3.16 2.78
CA ARG A 256 -19.68 -3.35 1.63
C ARG A 256 -20.70 -2.23 1.47
N LEU A 257 -21.30 -1.78 2.56
CA LEU A 257 -22.53 -0.98 2.53
C LEU A 257 -22.32 0.50 2.85
N ARG A 258 -21.24 0.91 3.52
CA ARG A 258 -21.05 2.32 3.94
C ARG A 258 -21.10 3.35 2.82
N LYS A 259 -20.90 2.91 1.56
CA LYS A 259 -20.94 3.77 0.37
C LYS A 259 -22.35 4.06 -0.13
N SER A 260 -23.31 3.20 0.19
CA SER A 260 -24.68 3.24 -0.37
C SER A 260 -25.77 3.23 0.70
N THR A 261 -25.40 2.99 1.96
CA THR A 261 -26.32 2.80 3.07
C THR A 261 -25.91 3.71 4.23
N PRO A 262 -26.85 4.47 4.84
CA PRO A 262 -26.57 5.26 6.05
C PRO A 262 -25.98 4.40 7.17
N LEU A 263 -25.03 4.95 7.93
CA LEU A 263 -24.32 4.22 8.98
C LEU A 263 -25.26 3.64 10.04
N ASP A 264 -26.27 4.39 10.46
CA ASP A 264 -27.28 3.97 11.43
C ASP A 264 -28.01 2.69 10.97
N ALA A 265 -28.26 2.55 9.66
CA ALA A 265 -28.91 1.35 9.12
C ALA A 265 -27.96 0.13 9.09
N ILE A 266 -26.66 0.37 8.96
CA ILE A 266 -25.63 -0.67 9.06
C ILE A 266 -25.48 -1.11 10.51
N GLU A 267 -25.48 -0.16 11.45
CA GLU A 267 -25.45 -0.41 12.90
C GLU A 267 -26.64 -1.25 13.35
N ILE A 268 -27.87 -0.89 12.94
CA ILE A 268 -29.08 -1.69 13.18
C ILE A 268 -28.93 -3.14 12.68
N SER A 269 -28.24 -3.33 11.55
CA SER A 269 -28.02 -4.68 11.00
C SER A 269 -27.05 -5.50 11.86
N VAL A 270 -26.03 -4.85 12.45
CA VAL A 270 -25.10 -5.47 13.40
C VAL A 270 -25.81 -5.83 14.71
N GLU A 271 -26.66 -4.93 15.23
CA GLU A 271 -27.49 -5.23 16.40
C GLU A 271 -28.45 -6.39 16.15
N TYR A 272 -29.10 -6.41 14.98
CA TYR A 272 -30.02 -7.46 14.59
C TYR A 272 -29.33 -8.83 14.57
N MET A 273 -28.09 -8.89 14.06
CA MET A 273 -27.28 -10.10 14.11
C MET A 273 -27.07 -10.59 15.54
N ASN A 274 -26.63 -9.69 16.44
CA ASN A 274 -26.38 -10.01 17.85
C ASN A 274 -27.63 -10.53 18.57
N LYS A 275 -28.80 -9.89 18.34
CA LYS A 275 -30.06 -10.25 18.98
C LYS A 275 -30.66 -11.55 18.44
N THR A 276 -30.45 -11.85 17.16
CA THR A 276 -31.20 -12.91 16.46
C THR A 276 -30.43 -14.22 16.36
N TYR A 277 -29.12 -14.19 16.13
CA TYR A 277 -28.36 -15.40 15.77
C TYR A 277 -27.43 -15.90 16.86
N PHE A 278 -27.27 -15.16 17.97
CA PHE A 278 -26.47 -15.63 19.09
C PHE A 278 -27.32 -16.47 20.04
N GLU A 279 -26.71 -17.47 20.69
CA GLU A 279 -27.38 -18.23 21.77
C GLU A 279 -27.78 -17.30 22.92
N GLU A 280 -26.90 -16.34 23.21
CA GLU A 280 -27.09 -15.27 24.17
C GLU A 280 -26.54 -13.98 23.53
N PRO A 281 -27.31 -12.88 23.44
CA PRO A 281 -26.81 -11.62 22.91
C PRO A 281 -25.63 -11.08 23.72
N LEU A 282 -24.72 -10.35 23.06
CA LEU A 282 -23.78 -9.47 23.74
C LEU A 282 -24.52 -8.25 24.31
N PRO A 283 -24.05 -7.65 25.41
CA PRO A 283 -24.61 -6.41 25.95
C PRO A 283 -24.57 -5.28 24.91
N ASP A 284 -25.58 -4.41 24.87
CA ASP A 284 -25.68 -3.33 23.88
C ASP A 284 -24.44 -2.42 23.86
N LYS A 285 -23.89 -2.10 25.04
CA LYS A 285 -22.64 -1.32 25.15
C LYS A 285 -21.43 -1.99 24.47
N GLU A 286 -21.37 -3.33 24.50
CA GLU A 286 -20.31 -4.08 23.83
C GLU A 286 -20.51 -4.07 22.30
N VAL A 287 -21.76 -4.14 21.84
CA VAL A 287 -22.10 -4.04 20.41
C VAL A 287 -21.77 -2.66 19.84
N GLU A 288 -22.14 -1.60 20.56
CA GLU A 288 -21.82 -0.21 20.21
C GLU A 288 -20.30 -0.01 20.14
N GLN A 289 -19.56 -0.50 21.13
CA GLN A 289 -18.10 -0.45 21.13
C GLN A 289 -17.50 -1.18 19.92
N ILE A 290 -17.98 -2.40 19.64
CA ILE A 290 -17.54 -3.18 18.47
C ILE A 290 -17.77 -2.41 17.16
N PHE A 291 -18.94 -1.77 17.02
CA PHE A 291 -19.27 -1.03 15.81
C PHE A 291 -18.34 0.18 15.62
N ASN A 292 -18.12 0.96 16.68
CA ASN A 292 -17.22 2.11 16.67
C ASN A 292 -15.77 1.70 16.38
N ASP A 293 -15.28 0.63 17.00
CA ASP A 293 -13.92 0.11 16.76
C ASP A 293 -13.74 -0.34 15.30
N CYS A 294 -14.77 -0.96 14.70
CA CYS A 294 -14.75 -1.34 13.29
C CYS A 294 -14.73 -0.11 12.36
N MET A 295 -15.48 0.93 12.69
CA MET A 295 -15.49 2.19 11.95
C MET A 295 -14.14 2.90 11.97
N ASP A 296 -13.51 2.99 13.14
CA ASP A 296 -12.18 3.57 13.31
C ASP A 296 -11.11 2.78 12.57
N PHE A 297 -11.16 1.46 12.69
CA PHE A 297 -10.25 0.55 12.00
C PHE A 297 -10.32 0.72 10.47
N ILE A 298 -11.54 0.72 9.93
CA ILE A 298 -11.78 0.87 8.50
C ILE A 298 -11.35 2.26 8.01
N SER A 299 -11.61 3.31 8.79
CA SER A 299 -11.22 4.67 8.41
C SER A 299 -9.72 4.80 8.23
N LYS A 300 -8.92 4.21 9.13
CA LYS A 300 -7.45 4.19 9.05
C LYS A 300 -6.93 3.48 7.81
N GLN A 301 -7.50 2.32 7.46
CA GLN A 301 -7.08 1.58 6.25
C GLN A 301 -7.31 2.39 4.97
N ILE A 302 -8.41 3.14 4.90
CA ILE A 302 -8.73 3.95 3.73
C ILE A 302 -7.73 5.12 3.58
N ASP A 303 -7.24 5.67 4.70
CA ASP A 303 -6.23 6.73 4.68
C ASP A 303 -4.85 6.17 4.27
N GLU A 304 -4.49 4.95 4.70
CA GLU A 304 -3.29 4.24 4.21
C GLU A 304 -3.34 3.97 2.69
N GLU A 305 -4.49 3.51 2.18
CA GLU A 305 -4.71 3.30 0.73
C GLU A 305 -4.56 4.61 -0.07
N LYS A 306 -5.05 5.73 0.48
CA LYS A 306 -4.94 7.05 -0.13
C LYS A 306 -3.47 7.46 -0.30
N ASP A 307 -2.66 7.30 0.76
CA ASP A 307 -1.25 7.69 0.73
C ASP A 307 -0.44 6.82 -0.23
N GLN A 308 -0.74 5.52 -0.30
CA GLN A 308 -0.08 4.60 -1.24
C GLN A 308 -0.40 4.95 -2.70
N VAL A 309 -1.65 5.29 -3.01
CA VAL A 309 -2.06 5.75 -4.34
C VAL A 309 -1.35 7.06 -4.70
N ILE A 310 -1.35 8.07 -3.83
CA ILE A 310 -0.68 9.36 -4.10
C ILE A 310 0.81 9.15 -4.36
N SER A 311 1.49 8.30 -3.58
CA SER A 311 2.92 8.03 -3.73
C SER A 311 3.28 7.37 -5.07
N SER A 312 2.32 6.69 -5.71
CA SER A 312 2.51 5.94 -6.95
C SER A 312 2.25 6.80 -8.21
N PHE A 313 1.70 8.01 -8.06
CA PHE A 313 1.43 8.95 -9.15
C PHE A 313 2.14 10.29 -8.91
N PRO A 314 3.37 10.47 -9.43
CA PRO A 314 4.10 11.74 -9.34
C PRO A 314 3.30 12.94 -9.84
N GLU A 315 2.42 12.75 -10.82
CA GLU A 315 1.52 13.76 -11.37
C GLU A 315 0.52 14.28 -10.33
N ILE A 316 0.13 13.46 -9.35
CA ILE A 316 -0.69 13.87 -8.22
C ILE A 316 0.20 14.46 -7.13
N ALA A 317 1.26 13.74 -6.74
CA ALA A 317 2.12 14.11 -5.61
C ALA A 317 2.79 15.49 -5.78
N ASN A 318 3.18 15.84 -7.01
CA ASN A 318 3.89 17.10 -7.28
C ASN A 318 2.97 18.31 -7.47
N ASN A 319 1.67 18.09 -7.56
CA ASN A 319 0.65 19.12 -7.83
C ASN A 319 -0.27 19.30 -6.62
N ILE A 320 -0.87 20.49 -6.51
CA ILE A 320 -1.94 20.70 -5.52
C ILE A 320 -3.14 19.89 -5.99
N HIS A 321 -3.67 19.05 -5.11
CA HIS A 321 -4.75 18.15 -5.44
C HIS A 321 -5.75 18.01 -4.29
N TYR A 322 -6.98 17.63 -4.63
CA TYR A 322 -8.02 17.29 -3.67
C TYR A 322 -8.66 15.96 -4.07
N GLN A 323 -8.81 15.02 -3.14
CA GLN A 323 -9.43 13.73 -3.43
C GLN A 323 -10.96 13.83 -3.34
N LEU A 324 -11.64 13.77 -4.49
CA LEU A 324 -13.10 13.78 -4.58
C LEU A 324 -13.74 12.45 -4.19
N SER A 325 -13.08 11.34 -4.54
CA SER A 325 -13.56 9.99 -4.23
C SER A 325 -12.40 9.08 -3.95
N LYS A 326 -12.59 8.19 -2.98
CA LYS A 326 -11.63 7.13 -2.62
C LYS A 326 -11.77 5.91 -3.55
N MET A 327 -12.96 5.61 -4.07
CA MET A 327 -13.20 4.48 -4.99
C MET A 327 -14.34 4.75 -5.99
N PRO A 328 -14.09 4.72 -7.32
CA PRO A 328 -12.75 4.74 -7.91
C PRO A 328 -12.00 6.00 -7.45
N PRO A 329 -10.67 5.98 -7.29
CA PRO A 329 -9.93 7.15 -6.85
C PRO A 329 -10.12 8.30 -7.85
N LYS A 330 -10.65 9.43 -7.37
CA LYS A 330 -10.88 10.64 -8.17
C LYS A 330 -10.25 11.83 -7.49
N TYR A 331 -9.61 12.69 -8.28
CA TYR A 331 -8.91 13.86 -7.79
C TYR A 331 -9.24 15.08 -8.64
N ILE A 332 -9.36 16.25 -8.01
CA ILE A 332 -9.13 17.53 -8.69
C ILE A 332 -7.66 17.86 -8.56
N ILE A 333 -6.98 18.16 -9.66
CA ILE A 333 -5.54 18.47 -9.68
C ILE A 333 -5.33 19.81 -10.37
N ALA A 334 -4.56 20.68 -9.72
CA ALA A 334 -4.02 21.90 -10.33
C ALA A 334 -2.63 21.59 -10.94
N PHE A 335 -2.63 21.22 -12.22
CA PHE A 335 -1.41 20.86 -12.94
C PHE A 335 -0.53 22.09 -13.18
N LYS A 336 0.66 22.11 -12.57
CA LYS A 336 1.62 23.21 -12.64
C LYS A 336 2.20 23.41 -14.04
N ASP A 337 2.42 22.34 -14.81
CA ASP A 337 3.13 22.42 -16.09
C ASP A 337 2.22 22.91 -17.21
N ILE A 338 1.00 22.40 -17.27
CA ILE A 338 0.00 22.80 -18.27
C ILE A 338 -0.89 23.94 -17.81
N LYS A 339 -0.80 24.35 -16.54
CA LYS A 339 -1.58 25.42 -15.91
C LYS A 339 -3.08 25.21 -16.03
N GLN A 340 -3.55 24.01 -15.70
CA GLN A 340 -4.97 23.65 -15.76
C GLN A 340 -5.45 23.04 -14.45
N VAL A 341 -6.75 23.19 -14.19
CA VAL A 341 -7.45 22.44 -13.13
C VAL A 341 -8.31 21.37 -13.76
N THR A 342 -8.00 20.11 -13.47
CA THR A 342 -8.60 18.95 -14.13
C THR A 342 -9.05 17.93 -13.10
N GLU A 343 -10.22 17.34 -13.31
CA GLU A 343 -10.64 16.12 -12.64
C GLU A 343 -10.02 14.91 -13.32
N VAL A 344 -9.37 14.07 -12.54
CA VAL A 344 -8.83 12.81 -13.00
C VAL A 344 -9.44 11.65 -12.22
N THR A 345 -9.63 10.52 -12.89
CA THR A 345 -9.92 9.24 -12.24
C THR A 345 -8.76 8.29 -12.46
N ILE A 346 -8.33 7.60 -11.43
CA ILE A 346 -7.38 6.50 -11.57
C ILE A 346 -8.19 5.25 -11.90
N LYS A 347 -7.90 4.66 -13.06
CA LYS A 347 -8.56 3.42 -13.51
C LYS A 347 -7.51 2.34 -13.76
N PRO A 348 -7.81 1.08 -13.41
CA PRO A 348 -7.05 -0.05 -13.94
C PRO A 348 -7.34 -0.16 -15.44
N LYS A 349 -6.31 -0.42 -16.24
CA LYS A 349 -6.46 -0.79 -17.64
C LYS A 349 -5.94 -2.22 -17.80
N SER A 350 -6.86 -3.15 -18.02
CA SER A 350 -6.49 -4.45 -18.54
C SER A 350 -6.15 -4.28 -20.02
N LYS A 351 -4.94 -4.66 -20.42
CA LYS A 351 -4.67 -5.02 -21.82
C LYS A 351 -4.64 -6.53 -21.87
N GLU A 352 -5.65 -7.14 -22.48
CA GLU A 352 -5.52 -8.51 -22.95
C GLU A 352 -4.62 -8.50 -24.19
N LYS A 353 -3.35 -8.84 -24.00
CA LYS A 353 -2.50 -9.33 -25.08
C LYS A 353 -1.83 -10.60 -24.58
N GLY A 354 -2.33 -11.75 -25.02
CA GLY A 354 -1.66 -13.04 -24.82
C GLY A 354 -1.65 -13.57 -23.39
N GLY A 355 -2.80 -13.58 -22.71
CA GLY A 355 -2.99 -14.38 -21.48
C GLY A 355 -2.35 -13.84 -20.19
N SER A 356 -1.66 -12.69 -20.21
CA SER A 356 -1.15 -12.03 -19.00
C SER A 356 -1.81 -10.65 -18.82
N SER A 357 -2.56 -10.46 -17.74
CA SER A 357 -3.18 -9.19 -17.38
C SER A 357 -2.22 -8.32 -16.58
N ILE A 358 -1.50 -7.41 -17.24
CA ILE A 358 -0.78 -6.35 -16.53
C ILE A 358 -1.82 -5.34 -16.03
N ASN A 359 -2.04 -5.29 -14.71
CA ASN A 359 -2.87 -4.26 -14.07
C ASN A 359 -2.11 -2.92 -14.04
N THR A 360 -1.96 -2.28 -15.19
CA THR A 360 -1.42 -0.91 -15.23
C THR A 360 -2.52 0.06 -14.82
N LEU A 361 -2.25 0.87 -13.80
CA LEU A 361 -3.12 1.98 -13.42
C LEU A 361 -2.81 3.18 -14.32
N TYR A 362 -3.84 3.86 -14.81
CA TYR A 362 -3.68 5.08 -15.60
C TYR A 362 -4.50 6.21 -14.99
N LEU A 363 -3.94 7.41 -15.08
CA LEU A 363 -4.68 8.66 -14.91
C LEU A 363 -5.55 8.87 -16.14
N PHE A 364 -6.85 8.95 -15.93
CA PHE A 364 -7.82 9.26 -16.95
C PHE A 364 -8.40 10.65 -16.67
N ASP A 365 -8.12 11.60 -17.56
CA ASP A 365 -8.69 12.95 -17.50
C ASP A 365 -10.19 12.86 -17.79
N ASN A 366 -11.01 13.22 -16.81
CA ASN A 366 -12.46 13.28 -16.97
C ASN A 366 -12.87 14.62 -17.57
N THR A 367 -12.53 15.70 -16.87
CA THR A 367 -13.05 17.04 -17.15
C THR A 367 -12.01 18.08 -16.77
N THR A 368 -11.65 18.95 -17.71
CA THR A 368 -10.86 20.15 -17.40
C THR A 368 -11.81 21.29 -17.09
N TYR A 369 -11.71 21.85 -15.87
CA TYR A 369 -12.58 22.93 -15.41
C TYR A 369 -12.00 24.32 -15.66
N LEU A 370 -10.69 24.50 -15.47
CA LEU A 370 -10.02 25.81 -15.61
C LEU A 370 -8.77 25.72 -16.49
N ALA A 371 -8.57 26.74 -17.33
CA ALA A 371 -7.37 26.95 -18.15
C ALA A 371 -6.26 27.77 -17.44
N CYS A 372 -6.35 27.87 -16.11
CA CYS A 372 -5.39 28.54 -15.25
C CYS A 372 -5.40 27.88 -13.86
N ILE A 373 -4.34 28.08 -13.08
CA ILE A 373 -4.26 27.59 -11.70
C ILE A 373 -4.12 28.74 -10.70
N PRO A 374 -4.65 28.62 -9.48
CA PRO A 374 -4.37 29.58 -8.42
C PRO A 374 -2.90 29.49 -7.99
N THR A 375 -2.22 30.62 -7.89
CA THR A 375 -0.81 30.72 -7.49
C THR A 375 -0.60 31.56 -6.24
N ARG A 376 -1.58 32.40 -5.86
CA ARG A 376 -1.63 33.08 -4.57
C ARG A 376 -3.07 33.21 -4.11
N ILE A 377 -3.30 32.96 -2.82
CA ILE A 377 -4.61 33.07 -2.20
C ILE A 377 -4.46 33.83 -0.88
N VAL A 378 -5.21 34.93 -0.76
CA VAL A 378 -5.35 35.70 0.47
C VAL A 378 -6.79 35.58 0.93
N ARG A 379 -6.99 35.08 2.15
CA ARG A 379 -8.29 35.05 2.81
C ARG A 379 -8.46 36.32 3.62
N HIS A 380 -9.51 37.09 3.34
CA HIS A 380 -9.83 38.29 4.12
C HIS A 380 -10.71 37.90 5.29
N LYS A 381 -10.16 37.91 6.50
CA LYS A 381 -10.94 37.61 7.71
C LYS A 381 -12.00 38.69 7.88
N ASN A 382 -13.26 38.26 7.96
CA ASN A 382 -14.32 39.17 8.33
C ASN A 382 -14.44 39.18 9.85
N PRO A 383 -14.06 40.25 10.55
CA PRO A 383 -14.28 40.35 11.98
C PRO A 383 -15.76 40.26 12.38
N LEU A 384 -16.65 40.57 11.43
CA LEU A 384 -18.10 40.48 11.55
C LEU A 384 -18.65 39.20 10.90
N ALA A 385 -17.90 38.11 10.90
CA ALA A 385 -18.37 36.82 10.39
C ALA A 385 -19.70 36.35 11.01
N PHE A 386 -20.06 36.88 12.19
CA PHE A 386 -21.36 36.68 12.84
C PHE A 386 -22.53 37.43 12.18
N LEU A 387 -22.27 38.44 11.34
CA LEU A 387 -23.27 39.22 10.58
C LEU A 387 -23.25 38.92 9.08
N GLN A 388 -22.09 38.55 8.52
CA GLN A 388 -21.91 38.24 7.11
C GLN A 388 -21.23 36.89 6.96
N THR A 389 -21.94 35.94 6.35
CA THR A 389 -21.49 34.55 6.22
C THR A 389 -20.61 34.30 4.98
N THR A 390 -20.55 35.23 4.04
CA THR A 390 -19.81 35.05 2.78
C THR A 390 -18.34 35.44 2.91
N GLN A 391 -17.47 34.44 2.89
CA GLN A 391 -16.02 34.58 2.88
C GLN A 391 -15.52 35.18 1.56
N LYS A 392 -14.63 36.18 1.65
CA LYS A 392 -13.98 36.83 0.50
C LYS A 392 -12.50 36.48 0.41
N TYR A 393 -11.99 36.50 -0.81
CA TYR A 393 -10.62 36.17 -1.16
C TYR A 393 -10.02 37.20 -2.12
N THR A 394 -8.71 37.40 -2.01
CA THR A 394 -7.91 37.88 -3.15
C THR A 394 -7.17 36.69 -3.73
N MET A 395 -7.41 36.38 -5.01
CA MET A 395 -6.78 35.23 -5.67
C MET A 395 -6.05 35.68 -6.93
N THR A 396 -4.79 35.25 -7.06
CA THR A 396 -4.02 35.36 -8.30
C THR A 396 -4.00 34.02 -8.99
N PHE A 397 -4.35 34.02 -10.27
CA PHE A 397 -4.30 32.87 -11.17
C PHE A 397 -3.18 33.06 -12.19
N THR A 398 -2.59 31.97 -12.64
CA THR A 398 -1.60 31.97 -13.71
C THR A 398 -2.00 30.98 -14.78
N ASP A 399 -2.03 31.43 -16.03
CA ASP A 399 -2.37 30.60 -17.18
C ASP A 399 -1.14 30.01 -17.88
N LYS A 400 -1.36 29.25 -18.96
CA LYS A 400 -0.30 28.59 -19.74
C LYS A 400 0.67 29.58 -20.40
N ALA A 401 0.23 30.78 -20.74
CA ALA A 401 1.10 31.83 -21.30
C ALA A 401 1.94 32.52 -20.20
N GLY A 402 1.68 32.22 -18.93
CA GLY A 402 2.30 32.89 -17.79
C GLY A 402 1.61 34.19 -17.41
N GLU A 403 0.47 34.52 -18.03
CA GLU A 403 -0.31 35.71 -17.70
C GLU A 403 -0.93 35.54 -16.31
N LYS A 404 -0.94 36.64 -15.53
CA LYS A 404 -1.47 36.66 -14.17
C LYS A 404 -2.76 37.46 -14.09
N HIS A 405 -3.81 36.84 -13.57
CA HIS A 405 -5.09 37.48 -13.31
C HIS A 405 -5.33 37.54 -11.80
N THR A 406 -5.51 38.73 -11.24
CA THR A 406 -5.76 38.90 -9.80
C THR A 406 -7.15 39.47 -9.57
N PHE A 407 -7.92 38.79 -8.73
CA PHE A 407 -9.27 39.21 -8.32
C PHE A 407 -9.25 39.53 -6.84
N SER A 408 -9.55 40.78 -6.48
CA SER A 408 -9.39 41.26 -5.11
C SER A 408 -10.71 41.32 -4.35
N GLN A 409 -10.72 40.80 -3.12
CA GLN A 409 -11.86 40.83 -2.19
C GLN A 409 -13.18 40.34 -2.80
N LYS A 410 -13.14 39.20 -3.50
CA LYS A 410 -14.29 38.58 -4.16
C LYS A 410 -14.71 37.29 -3.46
N THR A 411 -15.99 36.97 -3.52
CA THR A 411 -16.48 35.63 -3.17
C THR A 411 -16.00 34.62 -4.23
N LEU A 412 -15.98 33.34 -3.89
CA LEU A 412 -15.56 32.30 -4.82
C LEU A 412 -16.41 32.28 -6.11
N ALA A 413 -17.73 32.50 -5.96
CA ALA A 413 -18.66 32.58 -7.08
C ALA A 413 -18.35 33.75 -8.02
N GLU A 414 -18.06 34.94 -7.47
CA GLU A 414 -17.65 36.10 -8.27
C GLU A 414 -16.32 35.85 -9.00
N ILE A 415 -15.35 35.19 -8.36
CA ILE A 415 -14.06 34.86 -8.97
C ILE A 415 -14.27 33.91 -10.16
N VAL A 416 -15.09 32.87 -9.99
CA VAL A 416 -15.40 31.92 -11.06
C VAL A 416 -16.13 32.61 -12.21
N GLN A 417 -17.05 33.53 -11.92
CA GLN A 417 -17.72 34.30 -12.95
C GLN A 417 -16.74 35.17 -13.75
N GLN A 418 -15.81 35.87 -13.08
CA GLN A 418 -14.81 36.68 -13.79
C GLN A 418 -13.83 35.83 -14.59
N LEU A 419 -13.44 34.66 -14.09
CA LEU A 419 -12.67 33.68 -14.86
C LEU A 419 -13.44 33.19 -16.09
N ARG A 420 -14.77 33.05 -16.00
CA ARG A 420 -15.62 32.69 -17.14
C ARG A 420 -15.66 33.81 -18.17
N ASP A 421 -15.80 35.05 -17.75
CA ASP A 421 -15.79 36.23 -18.63
C ASP A 421 -14.44 36.38 -19.35
N LEU A 422 -13.34 35.94 -18.74
CA LEU A 422 -12.00 35.87 -19.34
C LEU A 422 -11.76 34.63 -20.21
N GLY A 423 -12.76 33.76 -20.41
CA GLY A 423 -12.64 32.52 -21.18
C GLY A 423 -11.74 31.46 -20.52
N LYS A 424 -11.50 31.55 -19.21
CA LYS A 424 -10.66 30.61 -18.46
C LYS A 424 -11.44 29.45 -17.83
N VAL A 425 -12.78 29.52 -17.78
CA VAL A 425 -13.65 28.41 -17.38
C VAL A 425 -13.99 27.56 -18.60
N LEU A 426 -13.62 26.28 -18.56
CA LEU A 426 -13.74 25.35 -19.69
C LEU A 426 -14.94 24.40 -19.56
N SER A 427 -15.37 24.11 -18.33
CA SER A 427 -16.49 23.20 -18.06
C SER A 427 -17.30 23.69 -16.85
N ASP A 428 -18.56 23.28 -16.78
CA ASP A 428 -19.41 23.51 -15.61
C ASP A 428 -18.86 22.79 -14.37
N GLY A 429 -19.09 23.34 -13.17
CA GLY A 429 -18.54 22.80 -11.92
C GLY A 429 -17.17 23.36 -11.52
N ALA A 430 -16.67 24.38 -12.23
CA ALA A 430 -15.42 25.07 -11.88
C ALA A 430 -15.42 25.70 -10.48
N ASP A 431 -16.59 26.10 -9.98
CA ASP A 431 -16.82 26.54 -8.60
C ASP A 431 -16.54 25.42 -7.60
N LYS A 432 -17.06 24.22 -7.85
CA LYS A 432 -16.83 23.04 -7.00
C LYS A 432 -15.36 22.61 -7.04
N ALA A 433 -14.76 22.60 -8.22
CA ALA A 433 -13.36 22.24 -8.40
C ALA A 433 -12.41 23.24 -7.70
N LEU A 434 -12.69 24.54 -7.83
CA LEU A 434 -11.90 25.57 -7.16
C LEU A 434 -12.08 25.52 -5.64
N ASN A 435 -13.31 25.29 -5.15
CA ASN A 435 -13.58 25.11 -3.73
C ASN A 435 -12.84 23.89 -3.16
N ALA A 436 -12.82 22.78 -3.90
CA ALA A 436 -12.09 21.57 -3.52
C ALA A 436 -10.59 21.85 -3.37
N LEU A 437 -9.97 22.51 -4.34
CA LEU A 437 -8.55 22.90 -4.23
C LEU A 437 -8.32 23.86 -3.06
N LEU A 438 -9.21 24.82 -2.84
CA LEU A 438 -9.11 25.78 -1.75
C LEU A 438 -9.01 25.10 -0.38
N GLN A 439 -9.72 23.98 -0.16
CA GLN A 439 -9.55 23.17 1.06
C GLN A 439 -8.12 22.68 1.21
N THR A 440 -7.52 22.13 0.15
CA THR A 440 -6.11 21.71 0.17
C THR A 440 -5.15 22.87 0.47
N TYR A 441 -5.40 24.06 -0.08
CA TYR A 441 -4.58 25.24 0.22
C TYR A 441 -4.69 25.65 1.71
N ILE A 442 -5.89 25.56 2.30
CA ILE A 442 -6.10 25.81 3.74
C ILE A 442 -5.33 24.79 4.57
N GLU A 443 -5.52 23.49 4.29
CA GLU A 443 -4.90 22.38 5.01
C GLU A 443 -3.37 22.47 4.98
N ASN A 444 -2.81 22.78 3.82
CA ASN A 444 -1.36 22.91 3.63
C ASN A 444 -0.79 24.26 4.09
N LYS A 445 -1.61 25.15 4.66
CA LYS A 445 -1.22 26.51 5.10
C LYS A 445 -0.59 27.34 3.98
N PHE A 446 -1.08 27.18 2.75
CA PHE A 446 -0.66 27.95 1.57
C PHE A 446 -1.53 29.19 1.32
N ILE A 447 -2.33 29.58 2.31
CA ILE A 447 -3.18 30.78 2.28
C ILE A 447 -2.61 31.83 3.22
N GLU A 448 -2.56 33.06 2.74
CA GLU A 448 -2.28 34.23 3.55
C GLU A 448 -3.57 34.74 4.19
N ASP A 449 -3.54 35.07 5.47
CA ASP A 449 -4.67 35.74 6.13
C ASP A 449 -4.45 37.25 6.10
N ASN A 450 -5.44 37.98 5.61
CA ASN A 450 -5.53 39.42 5.80
C ASN A 450 -6.56 39.73 6.89
N GLU A 451 -6.11 40.41 7.95
CA GLU A 451 -6.96 40.85 9.07
C GLU A 451 -7.37 42.33 8.95
N GLU A 452 -6.88 43.02 7.91
CA GLU A 452 -7.32 44.38 7.60
C GLU A 452 -8.82 44.39 7.32
N THR A 453 -9.50 45.27 8.03
CA THR A 453 -10.95 45.41 7.99
C THR A 453 -11.30 46.81 7.53
N ASP A 454 -12.17 46.90 6.54
CA ASP A 454 -12.76 48.18 6.12
C ASP A 454 -13.80 48.70 7.14
N TYR A 455 -14.19 47.86 8.10
CA TYR A 455 -15.09 48.23 9.19
C TYR A 455 -14.32 49.02 10.25
N ILE A 456 -14.70 50.28 10.45
CA ILE A 456 -14.24 51.12 11.57
C ILE A 456 -15.43 51.31 12.51
N GLY A 457 -15.25 51.01 13.80
CA GLY A 457 -16.26 51.24 14.83
C GLY A 457 -16.43 50.11 15.83
N PHE A 458 -17.45 50.25 16.69
CA PHE A 458 -17.80 49.28 17.73
C PHE A 458 -18.89 48.32 17.24
N PHE A 459 -18.67 47.01 17.46
CA PHE A 459 -19.59 45.95 17.10
C PHE A 459 -19.81 45.01 18.28
N LYS A 460 -21.05 44.55 18.48
CA LYS A 460 -21.42 43.68 19.60
C LYS A 460 -21.74 42.28 19.09
N ASP A 461 -21.05 41.27 19.63
CA ASP A 461 -21.41 39.85 19.48
C ASP A 461 -21.71 39.27 20.87
N LYS A 462 -22.96 38.86 21.07
CA LYS A 462 -23.51 38.45 22.37
C LYS A 462 -23.19 39.48 23.47
N ASP A 463 -22.36 39.12 24.44
CA ASP A 463 -21.99 39.98 25.58
C ASP A 463 -20.61 40.65 25.42
N LYS A 464 -20.01 40.59 24.22
CA LYS A 464 -18.68 41.17 23.95
C LYS A 464 -18.74 42.28 22.90
N TRP A 465 -18.02 43.37 23.17
CA TRP A 465 -17.81 44.47 22.24
C TRP A 465 -16.43 44.36 21.58
N TYR A 466 -16.41 44.56 20.27
CA TYR A 466 -15.23 44.58 19.41
C TYR A 466 -15.09 45.98 18.83
N TYR A 467 -13.89 46.56 18.91
CA TYR A 467 -13.59 47.84 18.27
C TYR A 467 -12.57 47.59 17.15
N PHE A 468 -12.93 47.98 15.94
CA PHE A 468 -12.04 47.94 14.79
C PHE A 468 -11.61 49.36 14.44
N CYS A 469 -10.30 49.59 14.38
CA CYS A 469 -9.70 50.82 13.88
C CYS A 469 -8.71 50.47 12.77
N LYS A 470 -8.49 51.42 11.85
CA LYS A 470 -7.48 51.30 10.79
C LYS A 470 -6.06 51.38 11.34
#